data_AF-A0A7C4YPF8-F1
#
_entry.id   AF-A0A7C4YPF8-F1
#
_cell.length_a   1.000
_cell.length_b   1.000
_cell.length_c   1.000
_cell.angle_alpha   90.00
_cell.angle_beta   90.00
_cell.angle_gamma   90.00
#
_symmetry.space_group_name_H-M   'P 1'
#
loop_
_entity.id
_entity.type
_entity.pdbx_description
1 polymer ?
#
loop_
_entity_poly.entity_id
_entity_poly.type
_entity_poly.pdbx_seq_one_letter_code
_entity_poly.pdbx_strand_id
1 'polypeptide(L)'
;MRRYCKALSLMVIISMLFSLTPVMVHADSKVRYRKEAEVLDSLGLLDAEGRVYGLSGSLKRLDGALMLVKLLGKGKWALEKNYSHPFKDVPHSADPYIGYLYRQGITKGVDKTHFGSNEKIDAAQYITFILRALEYSDGAGDFRWDKSGEKAASIGLIGEAQAEDMDSRGFLKDDAVHLAYNALKTNFKEKKQNLAQMLLKDGVLSEEKLDMAGDRELRFFAIAGKIIKEKKVAEYGDIIGRAGTAAFLGMPYTYEHYGIYSGDGKVIHYTSSLGTALDAEIRETKMAGFFPEGEYYVLNLDNSFDTVSPEKTVENARTRLGEKKYNLFESNCEHFAVWCKTGQERSFQIEQLFPGERKLLEQISNMGVSLD
;
A
#
# COMPACT_ATOMS: atom_id res chain seq x y z
N MET A 1 47.75 -45.43 -49.21
CA MET A 1 47.71 -44.28 -48.28
C MET A 1 47.64 -42.93 -49.02
N ARG A 2 46.57 -42.63 -49.76
CA ARG A 2 46.39 -41.28 -50.36
C ARG A 2 44.95 -40.88 -50.70
N ARG A 3 43.94 -41.59 -50.20
CA ARG A 3 42.51 -41.34 -50.52
C ARG A 3 41.60 -41.07 -49.31
N TYR A 4 42.12 -41.08 -48.08
CA TYR A 4 41.33 -40.81 -46.87
C TYR A 4 41.59 -39.43 -46.21
N CYS A 5 42.51 -38.61 -46.72
CA CYS A 5 42.83 -37.30 -46.13
C CYS A 5 42.00 -36.12 -46.65
N LYS A 6 41.15 -36.28 -47.68
CA LYS A 6 40.30 -35.19 -48.18
C LYS A 6 38.87 -35.17 -47.61
N ALA A 7 38.41 -36.28 -47.02
CA ALA A 7 37.08 -36.35 -46.41
C ALA A 7 37.09 -35.92 -44.92
N LEU A 8 38.18 -36.16 -44.18
CA LEU A 8 38.28 -35.73 -42.78
C LEU A 8 38.49 -34.22 -42.62
N SER A 9 39.07 -33.54 -43.62
CA SER A 9 39.29 -32.09 -43.54
C SER A 9 38.03 -31.26 -43.81
N LEU A 10 36.97 -31.86 -44.37
CA LEU A 10 35.70 -31.17 -44.65
C LEU A 10 34.69 -31.32 -43.49
N MET A 11 34.77 -32.39 -42.71
CA MET A 11 33.89 -32.59 -41.54
C MET A 11 34.30 -31.81 -40.29
N VAL A 12 35.57 -31.38 -40.19
CA VAL A 12 36.04 -30.54 -39.05
C VAL A 12 35.76 -29.05 -39.29
N ILE A 13 35.55 -28.62 -40.54
CA ILE A 13 35.23 -27.21 -40.86
C ILE A 13 33.74 -26.91 -40.68
N ILE A 14 32.85 -27.90 -40.84
CA ILE A 14 31.41 -27.72 -40.61
C ILE A 14 31.05 -27.71 -39.10
N SER A 15 31.88 -28.30 -38.23
CA SER A 15 31.67 -28.19 -36.77
C SER A 15 32.25 -26.90 -36.15
N MET A 16 33.13 -26.17 -36.85
CA MET A 16 33.66 -24.88 -36.40
C MET A 16 32.90 -23.65 -36.93
N LEU A 17 31.98 -23.82 -37.90
CA LEU A 17 31.10 -22.76 -38.41
C LEU A 17 29.81 -22.55 -37.59
N PHE A 18 29.62 -23.29 -36.50
CA PHE A 18 28.66 -22.95 -35.44
C PHE A 18 29.33 -22.22 -34.26
N SER A 19 30.40 -21.48 -34.53
CA SER A 19 30.98 -20.54 -33.57
C SER A 19 30.17 -19.25 -33.55
N LEU A 20 29.52 -19.02 -32.41
CA LEU A 20 29.10 -17.71 -31.91
C LEU A 20 28.07 -16.97 -32.77
N THR A 21 26.85 -17.50 -32.88
CA THR A 21 25.76 -16.58 -32.60
C THR A 21 25.85 -16.30 -31.10
N PRO A 22 25.90 -15.03 -30.64
CA PRO A 22 25.51 -14.78 -29.26
C PRO A 22 24.06 -15.27 -29.19
N VAL A 23 23.85 -16.45 -28.61
CA VAL A 23 22.60 -16.71 -27.93
C VAL A 23 22.58 -15.62 -26.89
N MET A 24 21.87 -14.52 -27.17
CA MET A 24 21.39 -13.65 -26.12
C MET A 24 20.55 -14.57 -25.26
N VAL A 25 21.17 -15.14 -24.24
CA VAL A 25 20.49 -15.49 -23.02
C VAL A 25 19.93 -14.16 -22.55
N HIS A 26 18.75 -13.80 -23.03
CA HIS A 26 17.89 -12.91 -22.28
C HIS A 26 17.72 -13.68 -20.98
N ALA A 27 18.40 -13.20 -19.93
CA ALA A 27 18.04 -13.61 -18.59
C ALA A 27 16.53 -13.44 -18.53
N ASP A 28 15.81 -14.55 -18.41
CA ASP A 28 14.37 -14.51 -18.20
C ASP A 28 14.22 -13.76 -16.87
N SER A 29 13.95 -12.46 -16.96
CA SER A 29 13.89 -11.59 -15.80
C SER A 29 12.71 -12.11 -15.01
N LYS A 30 13.01 -12.88 -13.97
CA LYS A 30 12.01 -13.56 -13.15
C LYS A 30 10.97 -12.53 -12.73
N VAL A 31 9.74 -12.68 -13.22
CA VAL A 31 8.62 -11.81 -12.88
C VAL A 31 8.43 -11.85 -11.36
N ARG A 32 8.49 -10.68 -10.71
CA ARG A 32 8.47 -10.53 -9.25
C ARG A 32 7.09 -10.10 -8.75
N TYR A 33 6.39 -9.25 -9.49
CA TYR A 33 5.22 -8.52 -9.00
C TYR A 33 3.91 -8.95 -9.68
N ARG A 34 3.83 -10.22 -10.08
CA ARG A 34 2.63 -10.79 -10.72
C ARG A 34 1.36 -10.62 -9.90
N LYS A 35 1.42 -10.86 -8.59
CA LYS A 35 0.25 -10.72 -7.70
C LYS A 35 -0.26 -9.29 -7.66
N GLU A 36 0.65 -8.31 -7.67
CA GLU A 36 0.29 -6.90 -7.67
C GLU A 36 -0.35 -6.48 -9.01
N ALA A 37 0.13 -7.02 -10.13
CA ALA A 37 -0.55 -6.86 -11.42
C ALA A 37 -1.98 -7.41 -11.40
N GLU A 38 -2.19 -8.60 -10.82
CA GLU A 38 -3.52 -9.22 -10.67
C GLU A 38 -4.45 -8.38 -9.79
N VAL A 39 -3.92 -7.80 -8.70
CA VAL A 39 -4.68 -6.88 -7.85
C VAL A 39 -5.07 -5.62 -8.64
N LEU A 40 -4.12 -4.96 -9.30
CA LEU A 40 -4.42 -3.75 -10.09
C LEU A 40 -5.43 -4.03 -11.23
N ASP A 41 -5.33 -5.18 -11.90
CA ASP A 41 -6.29 -5.62 -12.93
C ASP A 41 -7.69 -5.84 -12.34
N SER A 42 -7.79 -6.52 -11.19
CA SER A 42 -9.06 -6.76 -10.50
C SER A 42 -9.76 -5.46 -10.07
N LEU A 43 -8.99 -4.41 -9.76
CA LEU A 43 -9.50 -3.09 -9.44
C LEU A 43 -9.88 -2.26 -10.69
N GLY A 44 -9.46 -2.71 -11.87
CA GLY A 44 -9.61 -1.99 -13.15
C GLY A 44 -8.60 -0.85 -13.34
N LEU A 45 -7.47 -0.91 -12.62
CA LEU A 45 -6.39 0.09 -12.64
C LEU A 45 -5.20 -0.33 -13.51
N LEU A 46 -5.22 -1.54 -14.05
CA LEU A 46 -4.30 -2.06 -15.07
C LEU A 46 -5.14 -2.82 -16.11
N ASP A 47 -4.72 -2.80 -17.37
CA ASP A 47 -5.37 -3.57 -18.43
C ASP A 47 -4.52 -4.81 -18.76
N ALA A 48 -5.14 -5.99 -18.70
CA ALA A 48 -4.55 -7.23 -19.17
C ALA A 48 -5.15 -7.65 -20.53
N GLU A 49 -4.31 -7.83 -21.55
CA GLU A 49 -4.74 -8.56 -22.76
C GLU A 49 -4.77 -10.06 -22.42
N GLY A 50 -5.94 -10.58 -22.04
CA GLY A 50 -6.12 -12.01 -21.74
C GLY A 50 -5.27 -12.52 -20.57
N ARG A 51 -5.04 -11.69 -19.53
CA ARG A 51 -4.15 -11.96 -18.36
C ARG A 51 -2.66 -12.09 -18.71
N VAL A 52 -2.26 -11.69 -19.93
CA VAL A 52 -0.85 -11.55 -20.31
C VAL A 52 -0.45 -10.10 -20.11
N TYR A 53 0.30 -9.85 -19.03
CA TYR A 53 0.70 -8.49 -18.64
C TYR A 53 1.98 -8.01 -19.34
N GLY A 54 2.79 -8.91 -19.92
CA GLY A 54 4.08 -8.56 -20.54
C GLY A 54 5.12 -8.00 -19.56
N LEU A 55 5.12 -8.47 -18.30
CA LEU A 55 5.88 -7.87 -17.19
C LEU A 55 7.40 -7.87 -17.39
N SER A 56 7.94 -8.88 -18.07
CA SER A 56 9.37 -8.97 -18.38
C SER A 56 9.83 -8.02 -19.50
N GLY A 57 8.91 -7.32 -20.16
CA GLY A 57 9.22 -6.40 -21.25
C GLY A 57 9.67 -5.01 -20.75
N SER A 58 10.51 -4.36 -21.57
CA SER A 58 10.76 -2.91 -21.42
C SER A 58 9.51 -2.11 -21.72
N LEU A 59 9.32 -1.00 -21.03
CA LEU A 59 8.13 -0.15 -21.16
C LEU A 59 8.46 1.12 -21.97
N LYS A 60 7.58 1.50 -22.91
CA LYS A 60 7.69 2.81 -23.56
C LYS A 60 7.20 3.91 -22.62
N ARG A 61 7.74 5.12 -22.77
CA ARG A 61 7.33 6.29 -21.98
C ARG A 61 5.85 6.65 -22.14
N LEU A 62 5.30 6.51 -23.35
CA LEU A 62 3.86 6.67 -23.57
C LEU A 62 3.06 5.63 -22.79
N ASP A 63 3.41 4.35 -22.89
CA ASP A 63 2.69 3.27 -22.21
C ASP A 63 2.73 3.44 -20.69
N GLY A 64 3.89 3.83 -20.13
CA GLY A 64 4.00 4.17 -18.70
C GLY A 64 3.11 5.35 -18.30
N ALA A 65 3.05 6.40 -19.11
CA ALA A 65 2.17 7.53 -18.85
C ALA A 65 0.68 7.13 -18.89
N LEU A 66 0.28 6.29 -19.85
CA LEU A 66 -1.09 5.78 -19.93
C LEU A 66 -1.44 4.86 -18.75
N MET A 67 -0.51 4.01 -18.31
CA MET A 67 -0.65 3.22 -17.07
C MET A 67 -0.92 4.14 -15.87
N LEU A 68 -0.22 5.28 -15.76
CA LEU A 68 -0.47 6.24 -14.69
C LEU A 68 -1.84 6.90 -14.78
N VAL A 69 -2.31 7.29 -15.97
CA VAL A 69 -3.67 7.84 -16.14
C VAL A 69 -4.73 6.84 -15.69
N LYS A 70 -4.53 5.56 -16.00
CA LYS A 70 -5.40 4.47 -15.55
C LYS A 70 -5.37 4.31 -14.03
N LEU A 71 -4.18 4.27 -13.43
CA LEU A 71 -3.99 4.20 -11.98
C LEU A 71 -4.73 5.33 -11.25
N LEU A 72 -4.69 6.55 -11.80
CA LEU A 72 -5.36 7.72 -11.22
C LEU A 72 -6.89 7.71 -11.45
N GLY A 73 -7.43 6.77 -12.22
CA GLY A 73 -8.85 6.70 -12.55
C GLY A 73 -9.33 7.85 -13.44
N LYS A 74 -8.42 8.55 -14.14
CA LYS A 74 -8.75 9.77 -14.89
C LYS A 74 -8.93 9.57 -16.38
N GLY A 75 -8.95 8.33 -16.88
CA GLY A 75 -9.10 8.02 -18.31
C GLY A 75 -10.31 8.70 -18.96
N LYS A 76 -11.52 8.47 -18.41
CA LYS A 76 -12.76 9.09 -18.93
C LYS A 76 -12.71 10.62 -18.87
N TRP A 77 -12.24 11.16 -17.75
CA TRP A 77 -12.16 12.60 -17.55
C TRP A 77 -11.16 13.25 -18.52
N ALA A 78 -10.02 12.61 -18.77
CA ALA A 78 -9.02 13.06 -19.71
C ALA A 78 -9.58 13.10 -21.14
N LEU A 79 -10.32 12.07 -21.56
CA LEU A 79 -11.03 12.05 -22.85
C LEU A 79 -12.04 13.20 -22.98
N GLU A 80 -12.84 13.45 -21.94
CA GLU A 80 -13.86 14.49 -21.95
C GLU A 80 -13.26 15.91 -21.99
N LYS A 81 -12.19 16.15 -21.23
CA LYS A 81 -11.57 17.48 -21.16
C LYS A 81 -10.66 17.77 -22.35
N ASN A 82 -10.00 16.75 -22.88
CA ASN A 82 -9.15 16.80 -24.06
C ASN A 82 -8.20 18.02 -24.07
N TYR A 83 -7.41 18.17 -23.00
CA TYR A 83 -6.47 19.28 -22.90
C TYR A 83 -5.40 19.19 -23.98
N SER A 84 -4.95 20.34 -24.49
CA SER A 84 -3.85 20.43 -25.44
C SER A 84 -2.49 20.22 -24.77
N HIS A 85 -1.54 19.66 -25.51
CA HIS A 85 -0.11 19.62 -25.17
C HIS A 85 0.76 20.05 -26.36
N PRO A 86 2.04 20.43 -26.15
CA PRO A 86 2.91 20.88 -27.24
C PRO A 86 3.62 19.74 -28.00
N PHE A 87 3.47 18.49 -27.56
CA PHE A 87 4.24 17.36 -28.08
C PHE A 87 3.73 16.88 -29.44
N LYS A 88 4.65 16.72 -30.40
CA LYS A 88 4.35 16.34 -31.79
C LYS A 88 4.44 14.84 -32.06
N ASP A 89 5.14 14.11 -31.19
CA ASP A 89 5.38 12.67 -31.28
C ASP A 89 4.38 11.84 -30.46
N VAL A 90 3.37 12.49 -29.86
CA VAL A 90 2.25 11.80 -29.20
C VAL A 90 1.21 11.42 -30.28
N PRO A 91 0.80 10.14 -30.37
CA PRO A 91 -0.27 9.75 -31.28
C PRO A 91 -1.59 10.41 -30.90
N HIS A 92 -2.41 10.80 -31.90
CA HIS A 92 -3.68 11.49 -31.66
C HIS A 92 -4.65 10.77 -30.71
N SER A 93 -4.64 9.44 -30.70
CA SER A 93 -5.45 8.65 -29.77
C SER A 93 -5.04 8.81 -28.30
N ALA A 94 -3.82 9.28 -28.05
CA ALA A 94 -3.26 9.50 -26.73
C ALA A 94 -3.25 10.99 -26.29
N ASP A 95 -3.54 11.92 -27.21
CA ASP A 95 -3.55 13.37 -26.94
C ASP A 95 -4.35 13.74 -25.67
N PRO A 96 -5.58 13.22 -25.45
CA PRO A 96 -6.36 13.61 -24.27
C PRO A 96 -5.69 13.23 -22.95
N TYR A 97 -5.04 12.06 -22.92
CA TYR A 97 -4.40 11.51 -21.72
C TYR A 97 -3.09 12.22 -21.40
N ILE A 98 -2.24 12.44 -22.41
CA ILE A 98 -1.00 13.20 -22.23
C ILE A 98 -1.30 14.66 -21.93
N GLY A 99 -2.34 15.22 -22.56
CA GLY A 99 -2.85 16.55 -22.28
C GLY A 99 -3.26 16.72 -20.82
N TYR A 100 -3.98 15.74 -20.26
CA TYR A 100 -4.30 15.71 -18.84
C TYR A 100 -3.04 15.74 -17.96
N LEU A 101 -2.12 14.78 -18.14
CA LEU A 101 -0.91 14.70 -17.33
C LEU A 101 -0.06 15.98 -17.43
N TYR A 102 0.04 16.55 -18.64
CA TYR A 102 0.78 17.78 -18.88
C TYR A 102 0.13 18.97 -18.18
N ARG A 103 -1.20 19.11 -18.30
CA ARG A 103 -1.96 20.20 -17.65
C ARG A 103 -1.88 20.15 -16.13
N GLN A 104 -1.84 18.95 -15.54
CA GLN A 104 -1.65 18.78 -14.09
C GLN A 104 -0.19 18.92 -13.64
N GLY A 105 0.75 19.10 -14.57
CA GLY A 105 2.19 19.16 -14.24
C GLY A 105 2.79 17.80 -13.86
N ILE A 106 2.06 16.69 -14.04
CA ILE A 106 2.53 15.33 -13.74
C ILE A 106 3.62 14.91 -14.73
N THR A 107 3.48 15.29 -15.99
CA THR A 107 4.48 15.01 -17.02
C THR A 107 5.04 16.26 -17.68
N LYS A 108 6.26 16.12 -18.18
CA LYS A 108 6.98 17.07 -19.03
C LYS A 108 7.55 16.28 -20.22
N GLY A 109 7.75 16.98 -21.34
CA GLY A 109 8.45 16.39 -22.48
C GLY A 109 9.92 16.15 -22.18
N VAL A 110 10.56 15.30 -22.98
CA VAL A 110 12.02 15.19 -23.02
C VAL A 110 12.64 16.47 -23.58
N ASP A 111 11.87 17.20 -24.40
CA ASP A 111 12.13 18.59 -24.76
C ASP A 111 10.80 19.39 -24.86
N LYS A 112 10.86 20.59 -25.45
CA LYS A 112 9.71 21.51 -25.57
C LYS A 112 8.59 20.98 -26.47
N THR A 113 8.88 20.11 -27.42
CA THR A 113 7.95 19.63 -28.46
C THR A 113 7.95 18.11 -28.64
N HIS A 114 8.75 17.37 -27.88
CA HIS A 114 8.77 15.91 -27.89
C HIS A 114 8.51 15.36 -26.50
N PHE A 115 7.60 14.40 -26.43
CA PHE A 115 7.27 13.63 -25.24
C PHE A 115 8.25 12.48 -25.01
N GLY A 116 8.80 11.92 -26.08
CA GLY A 116 9.58 10.68 -26.08
C GLY A 116 8.70 9.43 -26.20
N SER A 117 7.59 9.50 -26.97
CA SER A 117 6.53 8.48 -26.92
C SER A 117 6.99 7.04 -27.16
N ASN A 118 7.97 6.84 -28.04
CA ASN A 118 8.53 5.53 -28.37
C ASN A 118 9.83 5.20 -27.63
N GLU A 119 10.34 6.11 -26.81
CA GLU A 119 11.54 5.90 -26.02
C GLU A 119 11.24 4.97 -24.85
N LYS A 120 12.24 4.21 -24.42
CA LYS A 120 12.14 3.42 -23.20
C LYS A 120 12.13 4.37 -22.01
N ILE A 121 11.17 4.17 -21.11
CA ILE A 121 11.15 4.90 -19.84
C ILE A 121 12.09 4.22 -18.85
N ASP A 122 12.84 5.02 -18.10
CA ASP A 122 13.66 4.53 -16.99
C ASP A 122 12.92 4.67 -15.63
N ALA A 123 13.52 4.13 -14.58
CA ALA A 123 12.96 4.17 -13.24
C ALA A 123 12.81 5.62 -12.74
N ALA A 124 13.84 6.44 -12.93
CA ALA A 124 13.84 7.82 -12.45
C ALA A 124 12.67 8.64 -13.05
N GLN A 125 12.41 8.46 -14.34
CA GLN A 125 11.32 9.09 -15.07
C GLN A 125 9.94 8.61 -14.59
N TYR A 126 9.74 7.30 -14.44
CA TYR A 126 8.44 6.76 -14.01
C TYR A 126 8.13 7.10 -12.55
N ILE A 127 9.12 6.98 -11.67
CA ILE A 127 9.01 7.39 -10.27
C ILE A 127 8.69 8.89 -10.17
N THR A 128 9.32 9.72 -11.00
CA THR A 128 8.99 11.16 -11.06
C THR A 128 7.53 11.40 -11.43
N PHE A 129 6.95 10.63 -12.36
CA PHE A 129 5.53 10.74 -12.67
C PHE A 129 4.64 10.41 -11.45
N ILE A 130 4.94 9.33 -10.73
CA ILE A 130 4.19 8.94 -9.54
C ILE A 130 4.33 10.00 -8.43
N LEU A 131 5.55 10.46 -8.15
CA LEU A 131 5.79 11.50 -7.14
C LEU A 131 4.99 12.78 -7.44
N ARG A 132 4.96 13.22 -8.71
CA ARG A 132 4.16 14.38 -9.12
C ARG A 132 2.66 14.12 -9.03
N ALA A 133 2.21 12.91 -9.35
CA ALA A 133 0.81 12.53 -9.16
C ALA A 133 0.42 12.52 -7.66
N LEU A 134 1.38 12.26 -6.78
CA LEU A 134 1.26 12.38 -5.32
C LEU A 134 1.58 13.80 -4.80
N GLU A 135 1.61 14.80 -5.69
CA GLU A 135 1.79 16.23 -5.40
C GLU A 135 3.18 16.65 -4.90
N TYR A 136 4.20 15.80 -5.05
CA TYR A 136 5.59 16.20 -4.89
C TYR A 136 6.10 16.91 -6.14
N SER A 137 6.95 17.92 -5.98
CA SER A 137 7.44 18.76 -7.07
C SER A 137 8.96 18.80 -7.16
N ASP A 138 9.50 18.27 -8.25
CA ASP A 138 10.91 18.44 -8.63
C ASP A 138 11.24 19.89 -9.03
N GLY A 139 10.22 20.67 -9.41
CA GLY A 139 10.38 22.10 -9.73
C GLY A 139 10.38 23.01 -8.51
N ALA A 140 9.75 22.60 -7.40
CA ALA A 140 9.73 23.33 -6.13
C ALA A 140 10.85 22.90 -5.17
N GLY A 141 11.68 21.93 -5.57
CA GLY A 141 12.81 21.45 -4.77
C GLY A 141 12.48 20.33 -3.78
N ASP A 142 11.31 19.68 -3.89
CA ASP A 142 10.95 18.55 -3.01
C ASP A 142 11.85 17.33 -3.25
N PHE A 143 12.37 17.21 -4.46
CA PHE A 143 13.34 16.22 -4.89
C PHE A 143 14.02 16.65 -6.20
N ARG A 144 15.08 15.97 -6.60
CA ARG A 144 15.63 16.07 -7.96
C ARG A 144 15.10 14.93 -8.81
N TRP A 145 14.71 15.21 -10.05
CA TRP A 145 14.11 14.20 -10.94
C TRP A 145 15.03 13.00 -11.21
N ASP A 146 16.35 13.23 -11.28
CA ASP A 146 17.37 12.20 -11.50
C ASP A 146 17.72 11.41 -10.23
N LYS A 147 17.19 11.86 -9.08
CA LYS A 147 17.29 11.21 -7.76
C LYS A 147 15.91 10.85 -7.21
N SER A 148 14.93 10.65 -8.09
CA SER A 148 13.55 10.36 -7.68
C SER A 148 13.43 9.05 -6.90
N GLY A 149 14.30 8.06 -7.15
CA GLY A 149 14.39 6.82 -6.38
C GLY A 149 14.72 7.06 -4.89
N GLU A 150 15.65 7.96 -4.58
CA GLU A 150 15.97 8.35 -3.20
C GLU A 150 14.76 9.00 -2.52
N LYS A 151 14.03 9.87 -3.25
CA LYS A 151 12.81 10.47 -2.73
C LYS A 151 11.73 9.42 -2.47
N ALA A 152 11.49 8.52 -3.42
CA ALA A 152 10.52 7.44 -3.30
C ALA A 152 10.83 6.55 -2.09
N ALA A 153 12.10 6.23 -1.87
CA ALA A 153 12.55 5.51 -0.67
C ALA A 153 12.25 6.27 0.62
N SER A 154 12.60 7.56 0.68
CA SER A 154 12.39 8.39 1.87
C SER A 154 10.94 8.51 2.33
N ILE A 155 9.98 8.38 1.40
CA ILE A 155 8.54 8.46 1.70
C ILE A 155 7.88 7.08 1.83
N GLY A 156 8.66 6.00 1.71
CA GLY A 156 8.18 4.63 1.81
C GLY A 156 7.39 4.13 0.60
N LEU A 157 7.52 4.77 -0.57
CA LEU A 157 6.92 4.27 -1.82
C LEU A 157 7.59 2.96 -2.27
N ILE A 158 8.90 2.84 -2.04
CA ILE A 158 9.72 1.64 -2.25
C ILE A 158 10.85 1.62 -1.20
N GLY A 159 11.60 0.53 -1.09
CA GLY A 159 12.85 0.50 -0.31
C GLY A 159 14.06 1.00 -1.10
N GLU A 160 15.11 1.44 -0.40
CA GLU A 160 16.37 1.91 -1.00
C GLU A 160 16.99 0.86 -1.94
N ALA A 161 17.09 -0.40 -1.48
CA ALA A 161 17.61 -1.50 -2.29
C ALA A 161 16.78 -1.76 -3.56
N GLN A 162 15.48 -1.48 -3.54
CA GLN A 162 14.62 -1.63 -4.72
C GLN A 162 14.87 -0.51 -5.73
N ALA A 163 15.09 0.73 -5.26
CA ALA A 163 15.46 1.85 -6.12
C ALA A 163 16.80 1.58 -6.83
N GLU A 164 17.82 1.14 -6.09
CA GLU A 164 19.13 0.80 -6.63
C GLU A 164 19.08 -0.38 -7.62
N ASP A 165 18.28 -1.40 -7.32
CA ASP A 165 18.06 -2.54 -8.20
C ASP A 165 17.40 -2.12 -9.53
N MET A 166 16.35 -1.28 -9.50
CA MET A 166 15.69 -0.76 -10.70
C MET A 166 16.62 0.06 -11.58
N ASP A 167 17.50 0.86 -10.99
CA ASP A 167 18.48 1.67 -11.73
C ASP A 167 19.58 0.80 -12.35
N SER A 168 20.03 -0.24 -11.66
CA SER A 168 21.18 -1.05 -12.09
C SER A 168 20.84 -2.13 -13.11
N ARG A 169 19.72 -2.85 -12.94
CA ARG A 169 19.34 -3.95 -13.86
C ARG A 169 18.53 -3.48 -15.08
N GLY A 170 18.09 -2.23 -15.06
CA GLY A 170 17.15 -1.67 -16.03
C GLY A 170 15.69 -1.82 -15.60
N PHE A 171 14.88 -0.86 -16.04
CA PHE A 171 13.48 -0.72 -15.65
C PHE A 171 12.55 -1.53 -16.57
N LEU A 172 11.72 -2.38 -15.96
CA LEU A 172 10.76 -3.24 -16.66
C LEU A 172 9.32 -2.87 -16.31
N LYS A 173 8.36 -3.37 -17.10
CA LYS A 173 6.94 -3.20 -16.80
C LYS A 173 6.54 -3.82 -15.44
N ASP A 174 7.21 -4.89 -15.02
CA ASP A 174 7.08 -5.48 -13.67
C ASP A 174 7.33 -4.44 -12.56
N ASP A 175 8.33 -3.57 -12.74
CA ASP A 175 8.66 -2.53 -11.77
C ASP A 175 7.68 -1.38 -11.78
N ALA A 176 7.19 -1.01 -12.98
CA ALA A 176 6.14 -0.01 -13.12
C ALA A 176 4.86 -0.46 -12.40
N VAL A 177 4.50 -1.74 -12.49
CA VAL A 177 3.41 -2.35 -11.73
C VAL A 177 3.65 -2.22 -10.23
N HIS A 178 4.86 -2.57 -9.76
CA HIS A 178 5.18 -2.47 -8.33
C HIS A 178 5.04 -1.06 -7.78
N LEU A 179 5.59 -0.09 -8.51
CA LEU A 179 5.49 1.32 -8.17
C LEU A 179 4.04 1.81 -8.19
N ALA A 180 3.24 1.40 -9.16
CA ALA A 180 1.82 1.75 -9.24
C ALA A 180 1.02 1.15 -8.08
N TYR A 181 1.27 -0.11 -7.72
CA TYR A 181 0.65 -0.77 -6.57
C TYR A 181 1.02 -0.07 -5.26
N ASN A 182 2.30 0.21 -5.01
CA ASN A 182 2.71 0.91 -3.79
C ASN A 182 2.19 2.35 -3.75
N ALA A 183 2.03 3.02 -4.89
CA ALA A 183 1.44 4.35 -4.94
C ALA A 183 0.02 4.38 -4.37
N LEU A 184 -0.77 3.30 -4.53
CA LEU A 184 -2.10 3.18 -3.92
C LEU A 184 -2.05 3.31 -2.38
N LYS A 185 -1.00 2.81 -1.76
CA LYS A 185 -0.78 2.82 -0.29
C LYS A 185 -0.03 4.07 0.20
N THR A 186 0.42 4.94 -0.72
CA THR A 186 1.28 6.08 -0.40
C THR A 186 0.46 7.37 -0.24
N ASN A 187 0.74 8.12 0.81
CA ASN A 187 0.11 9.42 1.08
C ASN A 187 0.58 10.49 0.09
N PHE A 188 -0.32 11.42 -0.26
CA PHE A 188 0.07 12.65 -0.96
C PHE A 188 0.94 13.52 -0.04
N LYS A 189 1.81 14.34 -0.63
CA LYS A 189 2.79 15.16 0.10
C LYS A 189 2.22 15.89 1.31
N GLU A 190 1.13 16.64 1.11
CA GLU A 190 0.53 17.51 2.13
C GLU A 190 -0.85 17.00 2.57
N LYS A 191 -1.23 15.77 2.22
CA LYS A 191 -2.50 15.18 2.62
C LYS A 191 -2.27 13.96 3.49
N LYS A 192 -3.19 13.82 4.44
CA LYS A 192 -3.31 12.66 5.32
C LYS A 192 -3.75 11.39 4.59
N GLN A 193 -4.21 11.53 3.36
CA GLN A 193 -4.84 10.44 2.59
C GLN A 193 -3.86 9.84 1.60
N ASN A 194 -3.94 8.52 1.42
CA ASN A 194 -3.28 7.81 0.32
C ASN A 194 -4.09 7.83 -0.98
N LEU A 195 -3.46 7.39 -2.07
CA LEU A 195 -4.12 7.34 -3.36
C LEU A 195 -5.36 6.43 -3.36
N ALA A 196 -5.34 5.27 -2.71
CA ALA A 196 -6.52 4.40 -2.64
C ALA A 196 -7.70 5.08 -1.94
N GLN A 197 -7.46 5.79 -0.83
CA GLN A 197 -8.47 6.60 -0.13
C GLN A 197 -9.04 7.70 -1.02
N MET A 198 -8.19 8.38 -1.80
CA MET A 198 -8.64 9.39 -2.76
C MET A 198 -9.47 8.77 -3.90
N LEU A 199 -9.09 7.60 -4.40
CA LEU A 199 -9.83 6.89 -5.44
C LEU A 199 -11.19 6.36 -4.94
N LEU A 200 -11.29 5.94 -3.67
CA LEU A 200 -12.56 5.62 -3.01
C LEU A 200 -13.46 6.85 -2.93
N LYS A 201 -12.90 7.97 -2.44
CA LYS A 201 -13.61 9.25 -2.33
C LYS A 201 -14.13 9.76 -3.68
N ASP A 202 -13.34 9.60 -4.73
CA ASP A 202 -13.69 10.01 -6.10
C ASP A 202 -14.62 9.00 -6.81
N GLY A 203 -14.97 7.87 -6.17
CA GLY A 203 -15.83 6.83 -6.74
C GLY A 203 -15.18 6.02 -7.86
N VAL A 204 -13.85 6.07 -8.00
CA VAL A 204 -13.08 5.23 -8.93
C VAL A 204 -12.98 3.80 -8.40
N LEU A 205 -12.68 3.68 -7.10
CA LEU A 205 -12.71 2.42 -6.36
C LEU A 205 -13.98 2.32 -5.51
N SER A 206 -14.31 1.10 -5.11
CA SER A 206 -15.31 0.79 -4.10
C SER A 206 -14.75 -0.23 -3.11
N GLU A 207 -15.29 -0.26 -1.89
CA GLU A 207 -14.92 -1.28 -0.90
C GLU A 207 -15.19 -2.70 -1.43
N GLU A 208 -16.28 -2.91 -2.17
CA GLU A 208 -16.59 -4.18 -2.82
C GLU A 208 -15.48 -4.63 -3.78
N LYS A 209 -14.91 -3.72 -4.57
CA LYS A 209 -13.77 -4.05 -5.44
C LYS A 209 -12.52 -4.39 -4.65
N LEU A 210 -12.26 -3.68 -3.55
CA LEU A 210 -11.14 -3.97 -2.65
C LEU A 210 -11.30 -5.33 -1.96
N ASP A 211 -12.54 -5.68 -1.58
CA ASP A 211 -12.88 -6.99 -1.04
C ASP A 211 -12.61 -8.10 -2.07
N MET A 212 -13.10 -7.91 -3.30
CA MET A 212 -12.94 -8.87 -4.39
C MET A 212 -11.49 -9.04 -4.84
N ALA A 213 -10.65 -8.00 -4.72
CA ALA A 213 -9.23 -8.08 -5.02
C ALA A 213 -8.47 -9.03 -4.07
N GLY A 214 -9.01 -9.30 -2.87
CA GLY A 214 -8.45 -10.25 -1.91
C GLY A 214 -7.12 -9.81 -1.27
N ASP A 215 -6.70 -8.56 -1.48
CA ASP A 215 -5.49 -7.98 -0.90
C ASP A 215 -5.82 -7.28 0.42
N ARG A 216 -5.59 -8.00 1.53
CA ARG A 216 -5.89 -7.50 2.89
C ARG A 216 -5.08 -6.25 3.23
N GLU A 217 -3.82 -6.17 2.78
CA GLU A 217 -2.96 -5.04 3.08
C GLU A 217 -3.47 -3.78 2.37
N LEU A 218 -3.65 -3.85 1.05
CA LEU A 218 -4.17 -2.72 0.28
C LEU A 218 -5.56 -2.28 0.77
N ARG A 219 -6.45 -3.24 1.03
CA ARG A 219 -7.78 -2.95 1.58
C ARG A 219 -7.67 -2.20 2.92
N PHE A 220 -6.77 -2.65 3.79
CA PHE A 220 -6.55 -2.00 5.06
C PHE A 220 -6.02 -0.58 4.88
N PHE A 221 -5.01 -0.34 4.05
CA PHE A 221 -4.53 1.02 3.77
C PHE A 221 -5.61 1.92 3.17
N ALA A 222 -6.46 1.38 2.30
CA ALA A 222 -7.53 2.13 1.64
C ALA A 222 -8.65 2.55 2.61
N ILE A 223 -8.95 1.75 3.64
CA ILE A 223 -10.04 2.01 4.60
C ILE A 223 -9.50 2.67 5.88
N ALA A 224 -8.44 2.09 6.44
CA ALA A 224 -7.87 2.46 7.74
C ALA A 224 -6.82 3.56 7.66
N GLY A 225 -6.02 3.60 6.60
CA GLY A 225 -4.78 4.37 6.57
C GLY A 225 -3.62 3.57 7.18
N LYS A 226 -2.54 4.25 7.57
CA LYS A 226 -1.31 3.61 8.05
C LYS A 226 -1.26 3.64 9.58
N ILE A 227 -1.21 2.46 10.19
CA ILE A 227 -0.95 2.30 11.63
C ILE A 227 0.40 1.62 11.83
N ILE A 228 1.10 1.98 12.90
CA ILE A 228 2.41 1.42 13.22
C ILE A 228 2.36 0.87 14.64
N LYS A 229 2.77 -0.38 14.81
CA LYS A 229 2.90 -1.01 16.12
C LYS A 229 4.37 -0.98 16.53
N GLU A 230 4.70 -0.11 17.48
CA GLU A 230 6.07 0.12 17.93
C GLU A 230 6.34 -0.61 19.25
N LYS A 231 7.40 -1.41 19.30
CA LYS A 231 7.90 -1.97 20.56
C LYS A 231 8.74 -0.91 21.28
N LYS A 232 8.09 -0.08 22.09
CA LYS A 232 8.72 0.96 22.91
C LYS A 232 8.03 1.10 24.27
N VAL A 233 8.68 1.82 25.17
CA VAL A 233 8.08 2.21 26.46
C VAL A 233 6.93 3.17 26.21
N ALA A 234 5.79 2.95 26.87
CA ALA A 234 4.61 3.81 26.75
C ALA A 234 4.85 5.20 27.35
N GLU A 235 4.45 6.22 26.61
CA GLU A 235 4.40 7.61 27.06
C GLU A 235 2.96 8.03 27.34
N TYR A 236 2.79 9.00 28.25
CA TYR A 236 1.46 9.44 28.69
C TYR A 236 0.55 9.74 27.49
N GLY A 237 -0.68 9.21 27.50
CA GLY A 237 -1.63 9.37 26.40
C GLY A 237 -1.36 8.51 25.15
N ASP A 238 -0.41 7.57 25.21
CA ASP A 238 -0.26 6.53 24.19
C ASP A 238 -1.41 5.53 24.22
N ILE A 239 -1.78 5.05 23.03
CA ILE A 239 -2.56 3.82 22.90
C ILE A 239 -1.58 2.66 23.03
N ILE A 240 -1.80 1.78 24.00
CA ILE A 240 -1.04 0.54 24.16
C ILE A 240 -1.91 -0.65 23.76
N GLY A 241 -1.28 -1.62 23.09
CA GLY A 241 -1.91 -2.85 22.66
C GLY A 241 -1.10 -4.07 23.07
N ARG A 242 -1.75 -5.20 23.32
CA ARG A 242 -1.09 -6.51 23.43
C ARG A 242 -1.94 -7.57 22.76
N ALA A 243 -1.30 -8.62 22.26
CA ALA A 243 -2.03 -9.82 21.85
C ALA A 243 -2.61 -10.50 23.10
N GLY A 244 -3.91 -10.80 23.05
CA GLY A 244 -4.62 -11.70 23.94
C GLY A 244 -4.98 -12.98 23.21
N THR A 245 -5.09 -14.07 23.97
CA THR A 245 -5.62 -15.34 23.49
C THR A 245 -6.88 -15.66 24.27
N ALA A 246 -7.99 -15.82 23.55
CA ALA A 246 -9.24 -16.39 24.04
C ALA A 246 -9.43 -17.80 23.46
N ALA A 247 -10.37 -18.57 23.98
CA ALA A 247 -10.74 -19.88 23.47
C ALA A 247 -12.19 -19.87 22.95
N PHE A 248 -12.35 -19.89 21.63
CA PHE A 248 -13.63 -19.88 20.95
C PHE A 248 -14.03 -21.27 20.45
N LEU A 249 -15.09 -21.89 21.01
CA LEU A 249 -15.50 -23.28 20.68
C LEU A 249 -14.36 -24.31 20.84
N GLY A 250 -13.45 -24.09 21.80
CA GLY A 250 -12.26 -24.92 21.97
C GLY A 250 -11.14 -24.65 20.94
N MET A 251 -11.30 -23.64 20.08
CA MET A 251 -10.26 -23.17 19.17
C MET A 251 -9.65 -21.86 19.69
N PRO A 252 -8.33 -21.69 19.65
CA PRO A 252 -7.69 -20.44 20.07
C PRO A 252 -8.10 -19.29 19.14
N TYR A 253 -8.56 -18.18 19.71
CA TYR A 253 -8.82 -16.92 19.03
C TYR A 253 -7.87 -15.85 19.55
N THR A 254 -7.07 -15.26 18.67
CA THR A 254 -6.19 -14.15 19.03
C THR A 254 -6.91 -12.83 18.79
N TYR A 255 -6.99 -12.01 19.82
CA TYR A 255 -7.45 -10.63 19.72
C TYR A 255 -6.36 -9.70 20.24
N GLU A 256 -6.51 -8.42 20.03
CA GLU A 256 -5.63 -7.43 20.63
C GLU A 256 -6.42 -6.62 21.65
N HIS A 257 -5.86 -6.60 22.86
CA HIS A 257 -6.38 -5.84 23.97
C HIS A 257 -5.71 -4.47 23.98
N TYR A 258 -6.52 -3.41 24.10
CA TYR A 258 -6.06 -2.03 23.98
C TYR A 258 -6.41 -1.20 25.21
N GLY A 259 -5.61 -0.17 25.48
CA GLY A 259 -5.83 0.81 26.54
C GLY A 259 -5.10 2.12 26.29
N ILE A 260 -5.42 3.12 27.10
CA ILE A 260 -4.73 4.41 27.13
C ILE A 260 -3.80 4.45 28.33
N TYR A 261 -2.49 4.64 28.11
CA TYR A 261 -1.55 4.82 29.20
C TYR A 261 -1.79 6.17 29.90
N SER A 262 -2.11 6.14 31.19
CA SER A 262 -2.48 7.33 31.97
C SER A 262 -1.39 7.79 32.95
N GLY A 263 -0.16 7.29 32.79
CA GLY A 263 0.99 7.63 33.62
C GLY A 263 1.13 6.74 34.86
N ASP A 264 2.29 6.83 35.53
CA ASP A 264 2.59 6.10 36.78
C ASP A 264 2.32 4.58 36.73
N GLY A 265 2.56 3.95 35.58
CA GLY A 265 2.30 2.53 35.39
C GLY A 265 0.80 2.16 35.41
N LYS A 266 -0.08 3.12 35.08
CA LYS A 266 -1.53 2.91 35.00
C LYS A 266 -2.05 2.99 33.56
N VAL A 267 -3.16 2.30 33.32
CA VAL A 267 -3.83 2.24 32.02
C VAL A 267 -5.34 2.35 32.22
N ILE A 268 -6.00 3.09 31.34
CA ILE A 268 -7.46 3.14 31.24
C ILE A 268 -7.90 2.24 30.09
N HIS A 269 -8.69 1.22 30.37
CA HIS A 269 -9.14 0.26 29.35
C HIS A 269 -10.42 -0.44 29.77
N TYR A 270 -11.08 -1.08 28.81
CA TYR A 270 -12.10 -2.08 29.09
C TYR A 270 -11.48 -3.27 29.81
N THR A 271 -12.02 -3.64 30.97
CA THR A 271 -11.59 -4.80 31.74
C THR A 271 -12.77 -5.43 32.43
N SER A 272 -12.68 -6.74 32.66
CA SER A 272 -13.66 -7.52 33.39
C SER A 272 -13.09 -7.97 34.74
N SER A 273 -13.96 -8.12 35.73
CA SER A 273 -13.62 -8.74 37.03
C SER A 273 -13.77 -10.25 36.99
N LEU A 274 -14.66 -10.76 36.12
CA LEU A 274 -14.98 -12.19 35.96
C LEU A 274 -14.28 -12.83 34.75
N GLY A 275 -13.53 -12.05 33.97
CA GLY A 275 -12.91 -12.47 32.71
C GLY A 275 -13.86 -12.50 31.50
N THR A 276 -15.09 -12.02 31.64
CA THR A 276 -16.13 -12.11 30.60
C THR A 276 -16.48 -10.76 29.98
N ALA A 277 -17.01 -10.75 28.76
CA ALA A 277 -17.53 -9.54 28.14
C ALA A 277 -18.75 -8.94 28.87
N LEU A 278 -19.48 -9.75 29.65
CA LEU A 278 -20.74 -9.36 30.30
C LEU A 278 -20.56 -8.33 31.42
N ASP A 279 -19.42 -8.35 32.10
CA ASP A 279 -19.07 -7.42 33.18
C ASP A 279 -17.91 -6.49 32.79
N ALA A 280 -17.58 -6.44 31.51
CA ALA A 280 -16.55 -5.55 30.99
C ALA A 280 -16.94 -4.09 31.23
N GLU A 281 -16.02 -3.35 31.84
CA GLU A 281 -16.18 -1.96 32.25
C GLU A 281 -14.90 -1.19 31.96
N ILE A 282 -15.00 0.07 31.56
CA ILE A 282 -13.82 0.93 31.45
C ILE A 282 -13.32 1.30 32.85
N ARG A 283 -12.09 0.88 33.19
CA ARG A 283 -11.45 1.15 34.49
C ARG A 283 -10.02 1.64 34.31
N GLU A 284 -9.53 2.41 35.28
CA GLU A 284 -8.12 2.71 35.42
C GLU A 284 -7.46 1.66 36.33
N THR A 285 -6.49 0.91 35.81
CA THR A 285 -5.84 -0.20 36.50
C THR A 285 -4.32 -0.08 36.43
N LYS A 286 -3.59 -0.93 37.17
CA LYS A 286 -2.13 -1.04 37.03
C LYS A 286 -1.78 -1.83 35.78
N MET A 287 -0.79 -1.37 35.02
CA MET A 287 -0.31 -2.04 33.81
C MET A 287 0.20 -3.46 34.06
N ALA A 288 0.88 -3.72 35.18
CA ALA A 288 1.59 -4.98 35.41
C ALA A 288 0.75 -6.26 35.21
N GLY A 289 -0.58 -6.20 35.40
CA GLY A 289 -1.46 -7.35 35.16
C GLY A 289 -2.02 -7.45 33.72
N PHE A 290 -2.04 -6.34 32.98
CA PHE A 290 -2.74 -6.23 31.70
C PHE A 290 -1.84 -5.89 30.51
N PHE A 291 -0.67 -5.29 30.76
CA PHE A 291 0.31 -4.88 29.77
C PHE A 291 1.71 -4.97 30.40
N PRO A 292 2.19 -6.19 30.69
CA PRO A 292 3.51 -6.37 31.27
C PRO A 292 4.60 -5.88 30.31
N GLU A 293 5.70 -5.40 30.88
CA GLU A 293 6.82 -4.85 30.11
C GLU A 293 7.36 -5.87 29.10
N GLY A 294 7.56 -5.45 27.86
CA GLY A 294 8.02 -6.31 26.76
C GLY A 294 6.91 -7.12 26.06
N GLU A 295 5.69 -7.15 26.60
CA GLU A 295 4.54 -7.85 26.00
C GLU A 295 3.49 -6.92 25.38
N TYR A 296 3.67 -5.60 25.52
CA TYR A 296 2.84 -4.61 24.83
C TYR A 296 3.60 -3.89 23.73
N TYR A 297 2.86 -3.24 22.85
CA TYR A 297 3.35 -2.28 21.87
C TYR A 297 2.57 -0.97 22.01
N VAL A 298 3.14 0.11 21.50
CA VAL A 298 2.42 1.38 21.31
C VAL A 298 1.83 1.38 19.90
N LEU A 299 0.52 1.60 19.81
CA LEU A 299 -0.17 1.81 18.55
C LEU A 299 -0.02 3.30 18.17
N ASN A 300 0.87 3.55 17.21
CA ASN A 300 1.06 4.86 16.64
C ASN A 300 0.13 5.05 15.43
N LEU A 301 -0.79 5.99 15.58
CA LEU A 301 -1.61 6.51 14.49
C LEU A 301 -0.80 7.58 13.80
N ASP A 302 -0.34 7.30 12.59
CA ASP A 302 0.56 8.20 11.88
C ASP A 302 -0.16 9.51 11.50
N ASN A 303 0.54 10.36 10.74
CA ASN A 303 0.00 11.65 10.33
C ASN A 303 -1.27 11.54 9.45
N SER A 304 -1.72 10.34 9.06
CA SER A 304 -3.02 10.14 8.39
C SER A 304 -4.23 10.35 9.30
N PHE A 305 -4.03 10.40 10.62
CA PHE A 305 -5.10 10.60 11.60
C PHE A 305 -5.08 12.03 12.17
N ASP A 306 -6.27 12.57 12.44
CA ASP A 306 -6.43 13.75 13.29
C ASP A 306 -6.40 13.29 14.75
N THR A 307 -5.29 13.58 15.43
CA THR A 307 -5.07 13.16 16.83
C THR A 307 -5.10 14.35 17.77
N VAL A 308 -5.57 14.12 19.00
CA VAL A 308 -5.52 15.11 20.09
C VAL A 308 -4.25 14.94 20.93
N SER A 309 -3.93 15.93 21.75
CA SER A 309 -2.75 15.88 22.63
C SER A 309 -2.82 14.71 23.62
N PRO A 310 -1.67 14.25 24.16
CA PRO A 310 -1.61 13.30 25.26
C PRO A 310 -2.59 13.60 26.42
N GLU A 311 -2.62 14.86 26.85
CA GLU A 311 -3.48 15.34 27.94
C GLU A 311 -4.95 15.19 27.59
N LYS A 312 -5.33 15.61 26.38
CA LYS A 312 -6.70 15.48 25.92
C LYS A 312 -7.10 14.02 25.71
N THR A 313 -6.17 13.17 25.29
CA THR A 313 -6.41 11.72 25.12
C THR A 313 -6.78 11.08 26.46
N VAL A 314 -5.99 11.35 27.51
CA VAL A 314 -6.27 10.81 28.86
C VAL A 314 -7.51 11.46 29.47
N GLU A 315 -7.77 12.75 29.22
CA GLU A 315 -9.00 13.41 29.62
C GLU A 315 -10.23 12.70 29.01
N ASN A 316 -10.23 12.47 27.69
CA ASN A 316 -11.27 11.74 26.99
C ASN A 316 -11.45 10.33 27.59
N ALA A 317 -10.36 9.60 27.82
CA ALA A 317 -10.39 8.28 28.45
C ALA A 317 -11.08 8.30 29.82
N ARG A 318 -10.79 9.31 30.64
CA ARG A 318 -11.41 9.48 31.97
C ARG A 318 -12.90 9.81 31.89
N THR A 319 -13.38 10.46 30.83
CA THR A 319 -14.82 10.75 30.70
C THR A 319 -15.70 9.51 30.51
N ARG A 320 -15.12 8.38 30.11
CA ARG A 320 -15.85 7.11 29.91
C ARG A 320 -15.58 6.07 31.00
N LEU A 321 -14.93 6.44 32.10
CA LEU A 321 -14.78 5.54 33.25
C LEU A 321 -16.15 5.05 33.75
N GLY A 322 -16.25 3.75 34.01
CA GLY A 322 -17.49 3.10 34.46
C GLY A 322 -18.45 2.69 33.33
N GLU A 323 -18.13 2.96 32.08
CA GLU A 323 -18.95 2.51 30.95
C GLU A 323 -18.94 0.98 30.81
N LYS A 324 -20.13 0.38 30.64
CA LYS A 324 -20.36 -1.08 30.54
C LYS A 324 -20.97 -1.49 29.20
N LYS A 325 -20.65 -0.77 28.13
CA LYS A 325 -21.23 -0.95 26.79
C LYS A 325 -20.32 -1.77 25.89
N TYR A 326 -19.61 -2.76 26.45
CA TYR A 326 -18.69 -3.55 25.66
C TYR A 326 -19.43 -4.34 24.58
N ASN A 327 -18.99 -4.20 23.33
CA ASN A 327 -19.44 -4.97 22.19
C ASN A 327 -18.25 -5.22 21.27
N LEU A 328 -18.04 -6.47 20.84
CA LEU A 328 -16.89 -6.84 20.02
C LEU A 328 -16.75 -6.01 18.73
N PHE A 329 -17.87 -5.72 18.07
CA PHE A 329 -17.88 -5.09 16.74
C PHE A 329 -18.07 -3.58 16.77
N GLU A 330 -18.72 -3.07 17.81
CA GLU A 330 -19.17 -1.66 17.83
C GLU A 330 -18.56 -0.85 18.98
N SER A 331 -18.10 -1.49 20.05
CA SER A 331 -17.66 -0.79 21.27
C SER A 331 -16.71 -1.68 22.07
N ASN A 332 -15.57 -2.00 21.46
CA ASN A 332 -14.52 -2.81 22.07
C ASN A 332 -13.37 -1.94 22.62
N CYS A 333 -12.31 -2.57 23.15
CA CYS A 333 -11.14 -1.87 23.70
C CYS A 333 -10.46 -0.94 22.67
N GLU A 334 -10.41 -1.34 21.41
CA GLU A 334 -9.77 -0.58 20.32
C GLU A 334 -10.64 0.61 19.92
N HIS A 335 -11.97 0.44 19.79
CA HIS A 335 -12.90 1.55 19.56
C HIS A 335 -12.73 2.63 20.62
N PHE A 336 -12.68 2.24 21.88
CA PHE A 336 -12.46 3.16 22.99
C PHE A 336 -11.10 3.88 22.88
N ALA A 337 -10.01 3.14 22.68
CA ALA A 337 -8.67 3.72 22.64
C ALA A 337 -8.47 4.67 21.45
N VAL A 338 -8.93 4.28 20.26
CA VAL A 338 -8.86 5.12 19.06
C VAL A 338 -9.75 6.35 19.22
N TRP A 339 -10.95 6.22 19.80
CA TRP A 339 -11.82 7.37 20.09
C TRP A 339 -11.17 8.36 21.05
N CYS A 340 -10.49 7.89 22.10
CA CYS A 340 -9.80 8.79 23.03
C CYS A 340 -8.79 9.68 22.31
N LYS A 341 -8.07 9.12 21.32
CA LYS A 341 -7.00 9.80 20.58
C LYS A 341 -7.50 10.61 19.39
N THR A 342 -8.61 10.23 18.76
CA THR A 342 -9.04 10.78 17.45
C THR A 342 -10.45 11.34 17.44
N GLY A 343 -11.26 11.03 18.44
CA GLY A 343 -12.71 11.28 18.43
C GLY A 343 -13.51 10.32 17.53
N GLN A 344 -12.87 9.37 16.85
CA GLN A 344 -13.53 8.40 15.97
C GLN A 344 -13.63 7.03 16.65
N GLU A 345 -14.82 6.43 16.71
CA GLU A 345 -15.01 5.07 17.21
C GLU A 345 -14.66 4.06 16.10
N ARG A 346 -13.41 3.62 16.06
CA ARG A 346 -12.89 2.70 15.02
C ARG A 346 -12.13 1.53 15.63
N SER A 347 -12.19 0.37 14.99
CA SER A 347 -11.38 -0.79 15.34
C SER A 347 -10.70 -1.34 14.10
N PHE A 348 -9.37 -1.23 14.05
CA PHE A 348 -8.57 -1.76 12.96
C PHE A 348 -8.60 -3.28 12.90
N GLN A 349 -8.86 -3.96 14.03
CA GLN A 349 -9.12 -5.40 14.03
C GLN A 349 -10.38 -5.75 13.23
N ILE A 350 -11.48 -5.02 13.46
CA ILE A 350 -12.75 -5.25 12.75
C ILE A 350 -12.65 -4.79 11.30
N GLU A 351 -12.02 -3.64 11.06
CA GLU A 351 -11.82 -3.12 9.71
C GLU A 351 -10.92 -4.01 8.85
N GLN A 352 -10.06 -4.86 9.43
CA GLN A 352 -9.27 -5.83 8.67
C GLN A 352 -10.08 -7.03 8.19
N LEU A 353 -11.27 -7.28 8.74
CA LEU A 353 -12.10 -8.42 8.36
C LEU A 353 -12.75 -8.18 7.00
N PHE A 354 -12.74 -9.20 6.15
CA PHE A 354 -13.59 -9.21 4.96
C PHE A 354 -15.07 -9.40 5.36
N PRO A 355 -16.04 -8.98 4.53
CA PRO A 355 -17.46 -9.07 4.86
C PRO A 355 -17.93 -10.47 5.29
N GLY A 356 -17.40 -11.53 4.67
CA GLY A 356 -17.71 -12.91 5.03
C GLY A 356 -17.19 -13.31 6.42
N GLU A 357 -15.97 -12.90 6.77
CA GLU A 357 -15.35 -13.15 8.08
C GLU A 357 -16.11 -12.39 9.18
N ARG A 358 -16.42 -11.11 8.93
CA ARG A 358 -17.19 -10.27 9.83
C ARG A 358 -18.57 -10.86 10.09
N LYS A 359 -19.31 -11.23 9.05
CA LYS A 359 -20.65 -11.84 9.18
C LYS A 359 -20.61 -13.13 9.99
N LEU A 360 -19.59 -13.97 9.78
CA LEU A 360 -19.42 -15.22 10.54
C LEU A 360 -19.18 -14.91 12.02
N LEU A 361 -18.27 -13.98 12.34
CA LEU A 361 -17.97 -13.61 13.71
C LEU A 361 -19.17 -12.90 14.40
N GLU A 362 -19.96 -12.11 13.67
CA GLU A 362 -21.18 -11.47 14.18
C GLU A 362 -22.25 -12.52 14.54
N GLN A 363 -22.48 -13.50 13.67
CA GLN A 363 -23.40 -14.61 13.94
C GLN A 363 -22.98 -15.39 15.18
N ILE A 364 -21.67 -15.65 15.29
CA ILE A 364 -21.05 -16.32 16.43
C ILE A 364 -21.25 -15.51 17.73
N SER A 365 -20.94 -14.22 17.72
CA SER A 365 -21.05 -13.36 18.91
C SER A 365 -22.51 -13.24 19.38
N ASN A 366 -23.47 -13.19 18.44
CA ASN A 366 -24.90 -13.09 18.74
C ASN A 366 -25.49 -14.39 19.30
N MET A 367 -24.82 -15.53 19.14
CA MET A 367 -25.22 -16.80 19.75
C MET A 367 -24.88 -16.89 21.25
N GLY A 368 -24.36 -15.82 21.86
CA GLY A 368 -24.01 -15.78 23.28
C GLY A 368 -22.80 -16.63 23.64
N VAL A 369 -22.03 -17.07 22.64
CA VAL A 369 -20.72 -17.66 22.84
C VAL A 369 -19.78 -16.50 23.14
N SER A 370 -19.61 -16.22 24.42
CA SER A 370 -18.65 -15.22 24.89
C SER A 370 -17.25 -15.56 24.36
N LEU A 371 -16.48 -14.53 24.03
CA LEU A 371 -15.08 -14.61 23.59
C LEU A 371 -14.13 -14.94 24.76
N ASP A 372 -14.56 -15.80 25.68
CA ASP A 372 -13.84 -16.13 26.91
C ASP A 372 -12.47 -16.76 26.60
#